data_AF-A0A4Q3R5W5-F1
#
_entry.id   AF-A0A4Q3R5W5-F1
#
_cell.length_a   1.000
_cell.length_b   1.000
_cell.length_c   1.000
_cell.angle_alpha   90.00
_cell.angle_beta   90.00
_cell.angle_gamma   90.00
#
_symmetry.space_group_name_H-M   'P 1'
#
loop_
_entity.id
_entity.type
_entity.pdbx_description
1 polymer ?
#
loop_
_entity_poly.entity_id
_entity_poly.type
_entity_poly.pdbx_seq_one_letter_code
_entity_poly.pdbx_strand_id
1 'polypeptide(L)'
;MNQRFYSLDVFRGATVALMIMVNNPGSWGHIYGPLAHAPWHGATPTDLVFPFFLFAVGNAMAFVMPRLEQAGTKKFLQKVFKRTILIFAIGLFLNWSPFIKWSGEAIVLKHWVDPANPDNGIRILGVLQRIALSYFFASLIVYFFKIKGAFFASVLLLLGYWMLCLFLGNPADPYSLQGFFGTAVDKAVLGVAHM
;
A
#
# COMPACT_ATOMS: atom_id res chain seq x y z
N MET A 1 -16.74 -18.20 -20.18
CA MET A 1 -15.50 -17.79 -20.87
C MET A 1 -14.49 -17.24 -19.86
N ASN A 2 -13.27 -17.79 -19.87
CA ASN A 2 -12.14 -17.33 -19.08
C ASN A 2 -11.22 -16.51 -20.01
N GLN A 3 -11.77 -15.44 -20.60
CA GLN A 3 -10.97 -14.55 -21.45
C GLN A 3 -10.03 -13.76 -20.56
N ARG A 4 -8.74 -13.95 -20.82
CA ARG A 4 -7.65 -13.22 -20.18
C ARG A 4 -7.51 -11.88 -20.90
N PHE A 5 -7.60 -10.79 -20.15
CA PHE A 5 -7.55 -9.44 -20.72
C PHE A 5 -6.11 -9.01 -20.94
N TYR A 6 -5.66 -9.08 -22.19
CA TYR A 6 -4.29 -8.77 -22.58
C TYR A 6 -3.87 -7.35 -22.17
N SER A 7 -4.75 -6.36 -22.35
CA SER A 7 -4.48 -4.96 -21.95
C SER A 7 -4.18 -4.81 -20.46
N LEU A 8 -4.91 -5.53 -19.60
CA LEU A 8 -4.69 -5.48 -18.16
C LEU A 8 -3.37 -6.14 -17.76
N ASP A 9 -2.99 -7.21 -18.45
CA ASP A 9 -1.71 -7.89 -18.19
C ASP A 9 -0.52 -7.04 -18.66
N VAL A 10 -0.62 -6.40 -19.83
CA VAL A 10 0.38 -5.44 -20.31
C VAL A 10 0.51 -4.27 -19.33
N PHE A 11 -0.60 -3.71 -18.86
CA PHE A 11 -0.59 -2.60 -17.90
C PHE A 11 0.11 -2.97 -16.58
N ARG A 12 -0.19 -4.16 -16.03
CA ARG A 12 0.50 -4.67 -14.83
C ARG A 12 1.99 -4.88 -15.08
N GLY A 13 2.36 -5.49 -16.20
CA GLY A 13 3.75 -5.71 -16.59
C GLY A 13 4.52 -4.40 -16.72
N ALA A 14 3.94 -3.41 -17.39
CA ALA A 14 4.52 -2.07 -17.52
C ALA A 14 4.68 -1.38 -16.16
N THR A 15 3.69 -1.50 -15.27
CA THR A 15 3.77 -0.93 -13.91
C THR A 15 4.91 -1.58 -13.09
N VAL A 16 5.08 -2.90 -13.22
CA VAL A 16 6.18 -3.63 -12.56
C VAL A 16 7.54 -3.23 -13.15
N ALA A 17 7.64 -3.11 -14.48
CA ALA A 17 8.87 -2.66 -15.12
C ALA A 17 9.26 -1.24 -14.67
N LEU A 18 8.29 -0.34 -14.60
CA LEU A 18 8.51 1.02 -14.08
C LEU A 18 8.95 0.99 -12.62
N MET A 19 8.27 0.23 -11.76
CA MET A 19 8.66 0.05 -10.35
C MET A 19 10.12 -0.42 -10.21
N ILE A 20 10.54 -1.41 -11.01
CA ILE A 20 11.92 -1.93 -10.95
C ILE A 20 12.91 -0.85 -11.40
N MET A 21 12.59 -0.13 -12.48
CA MET A 21 13.43 0.94 -13.02
C MET A 21 13.66 2.06 -11.99
N VAL A 22 12.61 2.48 -11.29
CA VAL A 22 12.70 3.60 -10.33
C VAL A 22 13.32 3.20 -8.99
N ASN A 23 13.13 1.94 -8.57
CA ASN A 23 13.71 1.44 -7.31
C ASN A 23 15.19 1.08 -7.43
N ASN A 24 15.73 0.97 -8.64
CA ASN A 24 17.11 0.58 -8.88
C ASN A 24 17.82 1.57 -9.82
N PRO A 25 18.00 2.85 -9.41
CA PRO A 25 18.64 3.86 -10.26
C PRO A 25 20.15 3.65 -10.45
N GLY A 26 20.74 2.61 -9.84
CA GLY A 26 22.19 2.36 -9.82
C GLY A 26 22.94 3.29 -8.86
N SER A 27 22.78 4.62 -9.02
CA SER A 27 23.31 5.63 -8.11
C SER A 27 22.21 6.61 -7.68
N TRP A 28 21.99 6.73 -6.37
CA TRP A 28 21.06 7.70 -5.79
C TRP A 28 21.51 9.16 -5.99
N GLY A 29 22.79 9.40 -6.31
CA GLY A 29 23.32 10.74 -6.61
C GLY A 29 23.14 11.19 -8.07
N HIS A 30 22.76 10.27 -8.97
CA HIS A 30 22.63 10.53 -10.41
C HIS A 30 21.31 9.99 -10.97
N ILE A 31 20.21 10.28 -10.28
CA ILE A 31 18.87 9.88 -10.73
C ILE A 31 18.43 10.80 -11.86
N TYR A 32 17.97 10.23 -12.97
CA TYR A 32 17.35 10.99 -14.05
C TYR A 32 16.08 11.67 -13.52
N GLY A 33 15.96 13.00 -13.68
CA GLY A 33 14.93 13.82 -13.01
C GLY A 33 13.50 13.25 -13.05
N PRO A 34 12.97 12.80 -14.20
CA PRO A 34 11.65 12.18 -14.29
C PRO A 34 11.46 10.87 -13.50
N LEU A 35 12.55 10.20 -13.09
CA LEU A 35 12.55 8.98 -12.28
C LEU A 35 12.82 9.27 -10.80
N ALA A 36 13.05 10.53 -10.43
CA ALA A 36 13.15 10.93 -9.03
C ALA A 36 11.75 11.09 -8.43
N HIS A 37 11.61 10.81 -7.14
CA HIS A 37 10.39 11.12 -6.40
C HIS A 37 10.27 12.63 -6.18
N ALA A 38 9.04 13.15 -6.16
CA ALA A 38 8.81 14.49 -5.64
C ALA A 38 9.26 14.55 -4.16
N PRO A 39 9.88 15.66 -3.69
CA PRO A 39 10.37 15.75 -2.31
C PRO A 39 9.28 15.59 -1.25
N TRP A 40 8.10 16.15 -1.50
CA TRP A 40 6.92 16.02 -0.64
C TRP A 40 5.64 16.41 -1.38
N HIS A 41 5.59 17.67 -1.82
CA HIS A 41 4.53 18.14 -2.71
C HIS A 41 4.96 17.99 -4.16
N GLY A 42 4.01 17.61 -5.01
CA GLY A 42 4.22 17.37 -6.43
C GLY A 42 3.81 15.96 -6.83
N ALA A 43 3.98 15.66 -8.11
CA ALA A 43 3.78 14.34 -8.65
C ALA A 43 4.77 14.13 -9.80
N THR A 44 5.59 13.09 -9.70
CA THR A 44 6.44 12.61 -10.79
C THR A 44 5.90 11.28 -11.32
N PRO A 45 6.33 10.82 -12.51
CA PRO A 45 5.94 9.51 -13.03
C PRO A 45 6.22 8.36 -12.04
N THR A 46 7.28 8.48 -11.26
CA THR A 46 7.70 7.59 -10.17
C THR A 46 6.62 7.40 -9.11
N ASP A 47 5.92 8.48 -8.76
CA ASP A 47 4.88 8.50 -7.72
C ASP A 47 3.59 7.80 -8.16
N LEU A 48 3.39 7.63 -9.48
CA LEU A 48 2.20 7.01 -10.06
C LEU A 48 2.23 5.48 -10.04
N VAL A 49 3.38 4.86 -9.79
CA VAL A 49 3.53 3.39 -9.74
C VAL A 49 2.55 2.75 -8.77
N PHE A 50 2.46 3.27 -7.54
CA PHE A 50 1.56 2.72 -6.52
C PHE A 50 0.07 2.92 -6.88
N PRO A 51 -0.38 4.12 -7.29
CA PRO A 51 -1.72 4.32 -7.87
C PRO A 51 -2.06 3.37 -9.02
N PHE A 52 -1.13 3.11 -9.94
CA PHE A 52 -1.35 2.17 -11.03
C PHE A 52 -1.56 0.73 -10.54
N PHE A 53 -0.83 0.28 -9.51
CA PHE A 53 -1.13 -1.02 -8.90
C PHE A 53 -2.54 -1.09 -8.30
N LEU A 54 -2.97 -0.04 -7.58
CA LEU A 54 -4.32 -0.01 -7.01
C LEU A 54 -5.39 0.02 -8.10
N PHE A 55 -5.18 0.78 -9.17
CA PHE A 55 -6.06 0.78 -10.34
C PHE A 55 -6.15 -0.60 -10.99
N ALA A 56 -5.03 -1.28 -11.22
CA ALA A 56 -4.99 -2.61 -11.79
C ALA A 56 -5.73 -3.64 -10.92
N VAL A 57 -5.61 -3.52 -9.59
CA VAL A 57 -6.32 -4.37 -8.62
C VAL A 57 -7.83 -4.09 -8.64
N GLY A 58 -8.24 -2.82 -8.66
CA GLY A 58 -9.65 -2.42 -8.73
C GLY A 58 -10.32 -2.86 -10.04
N ASN A 59 -9.66 -2.64 -11.18
CA ASN A 59 -10.17 -3.09 -12.48
C ASN A 59 -10.31 -4.62 -12.53
N ALA A 60 -9.32 -5.35 -12.01
CA ALA A 60 -9.40 -6.81 -11.90
C ALA A 60 -10.58 -7.28 -11.02
N MET A 61 -10.89 -6.53 -9.97
CA MET A 61 -11.99 -6.82 -9.07
C MET A 61 -13.35 -6.74 -9.79
N ALA A 62 -13.54 -5.72 -10.64
CA ALA A 62 -14.78 -5.54 -11.39
C ALA A 62 -15.14 -6.77 -12.24
N PHE A 63 -14.14 -7.44 -12.82
CA PHE A 63 -14.37 -8.65 -13.62
C PHE A 63 -14.71 -9.90 -12.79
N VAL A 64 -14.19 -10.01 -11.57
CA VAL A 64 -14.45 -11.18 -10.71
C VAL A 64 -15.68 -11.02 -9.84
N MET A 65 -16.14 -9.78 -9.61
CA MET A 65 -17.25 -9.48 -8.70
C MET A 65 -18.55 -10.23 -9.05
N PRO A 66 -19.03 -10.26 -10.31
CA PRO A 66 -20.28 -10.95 -10.65
C PRO A 66 -20.25 -12.46 -10.30
N ARG A 67 -19.10 -13.12 -10.52
CA ARG A 67 -18.91 -14.52 -10.15
C ARG A 67 -18.90 -14.72 -8.64
N LEU A 68 -18.35 -13.77 -7.87
CA LEU A 68 -18.31 -13.85 -6.42
C LEU A 68 -19.67 -13.57 -5.78
N GLU A 69 -20.47 -12.70 -6.39
CA GLU A 69 -21.86 -12.48 -6.00
C GLU A 69 -22.70 -13.74 -6.20
N GLN A 70 -22.58 -14.39 -7.37
CA GLN A 70 -23.26 -15.66 -7.65
C GLN A 70 -22.84 -16.80 -6.71
N ALA A 71 -21.57 -16.82 -6.29
CA ALA A 71 -21.06 -17.83 -5.35
C ALA A 71 -21.55 -17.64 -3.90
N GLY A 72 -22.20 -16.52 -3.60
CA GLY A 72 -22.74 -16.20 -2.29
C GLY A 72 -21.75 -15.57 -1.30
N THR A 73 -22.30 -14.88 -0.30
CA THR A 73 -21.55 -14.06 0.66
C THR A 73 -20.46 -14.81 1.39
N LYS A 74 -20.73 -16.05 1.83
CA LYS A 74 -19.74 -16.87 2.54
C LYS A 74 -18.49 -17.13 1.69
N LYS A 75 -18.67 -17.49 0.42
CA LYS A 75 -17.56 -17.77 -0.51
C LYS A 75 -16.80 -16.49 -0.84
N PHE A 76 -17.51 -15.39 -1.04
CA PHE A 76 -16.91 -14.07 -1.23
C PHE A 76 -16.00 -13.69 -0.05
N LEU A 77 -16.53 -13.69 1.18
CA LEU A 77 -15.78 -13.33 2.38
C LEU A 77 -14.56 -14.24 2.56
N GLN A 78 -14.72 -15.56 2.47
CA GLN A 78 -13.60 -16.50 2.58
C GLN A 78 -12.48 -16.19 1.58
N LYS A 79 -12.83 -15.88 0.33
CA LYS A 79 -11.83 -15.54 -0.70
C LYS A 79 -11.14 -14.21 -0.43
N VAL A 80 -11.89 -13.18 -0.05
CA VAL A 80 -11.36 -11.84 0.24
C VAL A 80 -10.45 -11.88 1.47
N PHE A 81 -10.88 -12.49 2.56
CA PHE A 81 -10.06 -12.65 3.77
C PHE A 81 -8.81 -13.47 3.50
N LYS A 82 -8.92 -14.65 2.87
CA LYS A 82 -7.75 -15.49 2.54
C LYS A 82 -6.75 -14.72 1.67
N ARG A 83 -7.21 -14.02 0.64
CA ARG A 83 -6.33 -13.24 -0.24
C ARG A 83 -5.66 -12.07 0.51
N THR A 84 -6.40 -11.38 1.37
CA THR A 84 -5.89 -10.27 2.18
C THR A 84 -4.80 -10.75 3.12
N ILE A 85 -5.05 -11.82 3.87
CA ILE A 85 -4.08 -12.42 4.80
C ILE A 85 -2.83 -12.89 4.06
N LEU A 86 -2.99 -13.59 2.91
CA LEU A 86 -1.84 -14.07 2.14
C LEU A 86 -0.98 -12.92 1.60
N ILE A 87 -1.58 -11.89 0.99
CA ILE A 87 -0.81 -10.74 0.48
C ILE A 87 -0.11 -10.01 1.61
N PHE A 88 -0.81 -9.81 2.74
CA PHE A 88 -0.24 -9.14 3.90
C PHE A 88 0.93 -9.94 4.51
N ALA A 89 0.74 -11.25 4.72
CA ALA A 89 1.76 -12.12 5.28
C ALA A 89 3.00 -12.23 4.37
N ILE A 90 2.79 -12.38 3.05
CA ILE A 90 3.89 -12.37 2.07
C ILE A 90 4.63 -11.03 2.13
N GLY A 91 3.91 -9.90 2.17
CA GLY A 91 4.52 -8.58 2.29
C GLY A 91 5.35 -8.43 3.58
N LEU A 92 4.83 -8.91 4.70
CA LEU A 92 5.53 -8.84 5.98
C LEU A 92 6.79 -9.71 5.98
N PHE A 93 6.68 -10.91 5.42
CA PHE A 93 7.82 -11.82 5.27
C PHE A 93 8.90 -11.23 4.36
N LEU A 94 8.51 -10.56 3.27
CA LEU A 94 9.45 -9.85 2.38
C LEU A 94 10.13 -8.67 3.07
N ASN A 95 9.40 -7.90 3.90
CA ASN A 95 9.99 -6.82 4.70
C ASN A 95 11.01 -7.35 5.73
N TRP A 96 10.77 -8.55 6.27
CA TRP A 96 11.68 -9.19 7.23
C TRP A 96 12.89 -9.84 6.54
N SER A 97 12.73 -10.32 5.30
CA SER A 97 13.81 -10.87 4.50
C SER A 97 15.03 -9.91 4.41
N PRO A 98 16.28 -10.40 4.45
CA PRO A 98 16.72 -11.79 4.50
C PRO A 98 16.76 -12.42 5.91
N PHE A 99 16.00 -11.93 6.89
CA PHE A 99 16.00 -12.37 8.31
C PHE A 99 17.32 -12.20 9.06
N ILE A 100 18.38 -11.82 8.37
CA ILE A 100 19.71 -11.55 8.91
C ILE A 100 20.15 -10.13 8.57
N LYS A 101 20.97 -9.55 9.42
CA LYS A 101 21.63 -8.26 9.19
C LYS A 101 23.09 -8.35 9.63
N TRP A 102 23.94 -7.53 9.03
CA TRP A 102 25.29 -7.30 9.50
C TRP A 102 25.25 -6.34 10.69
N SER A 103 25.91 -6.71 11.78
CA SER A 103 26.07 -5.88 12.97
C SER A 103 27.54 -5.95 13.40
N GLY A 104 28.32 -4.94 13.02
CA GLY A 104 29.78 -5.01 13.13
C GLY A 104 30.33 -6.10 12.22
N GLU A 105 31.13 -7.01 12.77
CA GLU A 105 31.75 -8.13 12.03
C GLU A 105 30.91 -9.42 12.05
N ALA A 106 29.73 -9.41 12.69
CA ALA A 106 28.88 -10.58 12.84
C ALA A 106 27.57 -10.48 12.06
N ILE A 107 27.11 -11.63 11.57
CA ILE A 107 25.76 -11.80 11.02
C ILE A 107 24.82 -12.14 12.18
N VAL A 108 23.85 -11.27 12.45
CA VAL A 108 22.85 -11.46 13.50
C VAL A 108 21.45 -11.55 12.90
N LEU A 109 20.54 -12.24 13.59
CA LEU A 109 19.14 -12.28 13.18
C LEU A 109 18.51 -10.89 13.31
N LYS A 110 17.69 -10.52 12.32
CA LYS A 110 16.84 -9.32 12.37
C LYS A 110 15.75 -9.58 13.40
N HIS A 111 15.86 -8.89 14.52
CA HIS A 111 14.84 -8.91 15.56
C HIS A 111 13.60 -8.13 15.14
N TRP A 112 12.46 -8.48 15.73
CA TRP A 112 11.19 -7.77 15.50
C TRP A 112 11.29 -6.29 15.87
N VAL A 113 11.89 -6.02 17.03
CA VAL A 113 12.38 -4.72 17.49
C VAL A 113 13.82 -4.92 17.93
N ASP A 114 14.73 -4.03 17.55
CA ASP A 114 16.14 -4.13 17.91
C ASP A 114 16.35 -3.88 19.41
N PRO A 115 16.94 -4.83 20.16
CA PRO A 115 17.22 -4.64 21.58
C PRO A 115 18.18 -3.49 21.89
N ALA A 116 19.07 -3.14 20.95
CA ALA A 116 20.04 -2.06 21.10
C ALA A 116 19.52 -0.70 20.64
N ASN A 117 18.50 -0.68 19.77
CA ASN A 117 17.85 0.52 19.30
C ASN A 117 16.32 0.32 19.21
N PRO A 118 15.57 0.66 20.28
CA PRO A 118 14.13 0.46 20.33
C PRO A 118 13.33 1.18 19.23
N ASP A 119 13.93 2.16 18.54
CA ASP A 119 13.30 2.87 17.43
C ASP A 119 13.46 2.16 16.08
N ASN A 120 14.22 1.06 16.03
CA ASN A 120 14.48 0.32 14.80
C ASN A 120 13.92 -1.10 14.89
N GLY A 121 13.09 -1.47 13.92
CA GLY A 121 12.46 -2.78 13.86
C GLY A 121 11.97 -3.10 12.47
N ILE A 122 11.18 -4.16 12.37
CA ILE A 122 10.63 -4.59 11.09
C ILE A 122 9.43 -3.72 10.75
N ARG A 123 9.51 -3.06 9.60
CA ARG A 123 8.41 -2.24 9.09
C ARG A 123 7.17 -3.08 8.80
N ILE A 124 6.06 -2.76 9.46
CA ILE A 124 4.80 -3.49 9.30
C ILE A 124 4.12 -3.10 7.98
N LEU A 125 3.98 -1.80 7.70
CA LEU A 125 3.25 -1.30 6.53
C LEU A 125 4.14 -1.05 5.31
N GLY A 126 4.41 -2.12 4.56
CA GLY A 126 4.95 -2.04 3.20
C GLY A 126 3.88 -1.83 2.11
N VAL A 127 4.33 -1.80 0.85
CA VAL A 127 3.46 -1.62 -0.33
C VAL A 127 2.40 -2.72 -0.43
N LEU A 128 2.78 -3.99 -0.24
CA LEU A 128 1.87 -5.13 -0.36
C LEU A 128 0.80 -5.13 0.73
N GLN A 129 1.17 -4.76 1.96
CA GLN A 129 0.25 -4.63 3.10
C GLN A 129 -0.80 -3.55 2.83
N ARG A 130 -0.37 -2.38 2.31
CA ARG A 130 -1.27 -1.30 1.90
C ARG A 130 -2.22 -1.73 0.78
N ILE A 131 -1.73 -2.48 -0.21
CA ILE A 131 -2.57 -3.06 -1.27
C ILE A 131 -3.56 -4.08 -0.68
N ALA A 132 -3.14 -4.91 0.27
CA ALA A 132 -4.00 -5.91 0.91
C ALA A 132 -5.17 -5.25 1.65
N LEU A 133 -4.88 -4.24 2.48
CA LEU A 133 -5.90 -3.50 3.24
C LEU A 133 -6.83 -2.72 2.30
N SER A 134 -6.29 -2.02 1.31
CA SER A 134 -7.09 -1.28 0.32
C SER A 134 -8.01 -2.22 -0.45
N TYR A 135 -7.49 -3.37 -0.91
CA TYR A 135 -8.29 -4.40 -1.57
C TYR A 135 -9.39 -4.94 -0.66
N PHE A 136 -9.08 -5.21 0.61
CA PHE A 136 -10.03 -5.74 1.58
C PHE A 136 -11.23 -4.79 1.75
N PHE A 137 -10.98 -3.55 2.15
CA PHE A 137 -12.05 -2.58 2.40
C PHE A 137 -12.80 -2.23 1.10
N ALA A 138 -12.10 -2.00 -0.01
CA ALA A 138 -12.76 -1.73 -1.29
C ALA A 138 -13.65 -2.89 -1.75
N SER A 139 -13.20 -4.14 -1.58
CA SER A 139 -14.00 -5.32 -1.94
C SER A 139 -15.29 -5.37 -1.12
N LEU A 140 -15.21 -5.15 0.19
CA LEU A 140 -16.38 -5.15 1.06
C LEU A 140 -17.36 -4.03 0.68
N ILE A 141 -16.83 -2.82 0.46
CA ILE A 141 -17.64 -1.67 0.06
C ILE A 141 -18.39 -1.96 -1.24
N VAL A 142 -17.68 -2.42 -2.28
CA VAL A 142 -18.29 -2.72 -3.58
C VAL A 142 -19.30 -3.87 -3.48
N TYR A 143 -19.01 -4.91 -2.71
CA TYR A 143 -19.88 -6.08 -2.59
C TYR A 143 -21.20 -5.76 -1.89
N PHE A 144 -21.15 -5.05 -0.75
CA PHE A 144 -22.32 -4.78 0.08
C PHE A 144 -23.08 -3.51 -0.35
N PHE A 145 -22.36 -2.45 -0.71
CA PHE A 145 -22.97 -1.16 -1.03
C PHE A 145 -23.14 -0.92 -2.54
N LYS A 146 -22.69 -1.88 -3.36
CA LYS A 146 -22.74 -1.82 -4.83
C LYS A 146 -22.05 -0.56 -5.37
N ILE A 147 -22.24 -0.28 -6.65
CA ILE A 147 -21.57 0.84 -7.33
C ILE A 147 -21.96 2.19 -6.72
N LYS A 148 -23.25 2.40 -6.44
CA LYS A 148 -23.75 3.69 -5.90
C LYS A 148 -23.15 3.97 -4.53
N GLY A 149 -23.21 3.01 -3.61
CA GLY A 149 -22.65 3.21 -2.29
C GLY A 149 -21.12 3.18 -2.26
N ALA A 150 -20.46 2.47 -3.20
CA ALA A 150 -19.03 2.61 -3.39
C ALA A 150 -18.63 4.03 -3.81
N PHE A 151 -19.38 4.66 -4.72
CA PHE A 151 -19.15 6.06 -5.09
C PHE A 151 -19.30 7.00 -3.90
N PHE A 152 -20.39 6.89 -3.14
CA PHE A 152 -20.56 7.71 -1.93
C PHE A 152 -19.48 7.46 -0.89
N ALA A 153 -19.10 6.19 -0.65
CA ALA A 153 -18.02 5.84 0.26
C ALA A 153 -16.67 6.42 -0.21
N SER A 154 -16.37 6.40 -1.50
CA SER A 154 -15.14 7.01 -2.05
C SER A 154 -15.13 8.53 -1.85
N VAL A 155 -16.24 9.23 -2.13
CA VAL A 155 -16.34 10.67 -1.89
C VAL A 155 -16.22 10.99 -0.40
N LEU A 156 -16.89 10.23 0.45
CA LEU A 156 -16.84 10.41 1.91
C LEU A 156 -15.43 10.16 2.46
N LEU A 157 -14.75 9.10 2.03
CA LEU A 157 -13.39 8.79 2.46
C LEU A 157 -12.41 9.86 1.99
N LEU A 158 -12.54 10.35 0.76
CA LEU A 158 -11.65 11.36 0.20
C LEU A 158 -11.84 12.72 0.88
N LEU A 159 -13.07 13.23 0.93
CA LEU A 159 -13.37 14.51 1.57
C LEU A 159 -13.21 14.43 3.09
N GLY A 160 -13.63 13.32 3.69
CA GLY A 160 -13.44 13.06 5.12
C GLY A 160 -11.97 13.05 5.51
N TYR A 161 -11.13 12.32 4.76
CA TYR A 161 -9.68 12.33 4.99
C TYR A 161 -9.07 13.72 4.83
N TRP A 162 -9.48 14.46 3.79
CA TRP A 162 -9.03 15.84 3.58
C TRP A 162 -9.39 16.76 4.76
N MET A 163 -10.62 16.65 5.28
CA MET A 163 -11.06 17.41 6.45
C MET A 163 -10.34 16.99 7.73
N LEU A 164 -10.05 15.70 7.91
CA LEU A 164 -9.24 15.22 9.04
C LEU A 164 -7.82 15.80 9.00
N CYS A 165 -7.20 15.90 7.82
CA CYS A 165 -5.91 16.58 7.68
C CYS A 165 -5.99 18.03 8.13
N LEU A 166 -7.03 18.77 7.71
CA LEU A 166 -7.20 20.19 8.07
C LEU A 166 -7.42 20.41 9.57
N PHE A 167 -8.25 19.59 10.20
CA PHE A 167 -8.66 19.84 11.59
C PHE A 167 -7.78 19.16 12.63
N LEU A 168 -7.18 18.01 12.31
CA LEU A 168 -6.34 17.25 13.24
C LEU A 168 -4.85 17.42 12.95
N GLY A 169 -4.48 17.96 11.78
CA GLY A 169 -3.11 18.30 11.46
C GLY A 169 -2.61 19.52 12.23
N ASN A 170 -1.31 19.77 12.16
CA ASN A 170 -0.72 20.97 12.77
C ASN A 170 -1.35 22.23 12.15
N PRO A 171 -1.88 23.18 12.94
CA PRO A 171 -2.53 24.39 12.43
C PRO A 171 -1.63 25.26 11.53
N ALA A 172 -0.31 25.19 11.70
CA ALA A 172 0.63 25.97 10.90
C ALA A 172 0.88 25.38 9.49
N ASP A 173 0.95 24.05 9.39
CA ASP A 173 1.12 23.35 8.12
C ASP A 173 0.58 21.90 8.23
N PRO A 174 -0.74 21.69 8.02
CA PRO A 174 -1.37 20.40 8.23
C PRO A 174 -1.01 19.35 7.18
N TYR A 175 -0.42 19.76 6.06
CA TYR A 175 -0.07 18.89 4.95
C TYR A 175 1.42 18.58 4.86
N SER A 176 2.25 19.17 5.72
CA SER A 176 3.66 18.79 5.88
C SER A 176 3.83 17.37 6.43
N LEU A 177 5.01 16.79 6.22
CA LEU A 177 5.39 15.48 6.77
C LEU A 177 5.23 15.44 8.30
N GLN A 178 5.65 16.50 8.99
CA GLN A 178 5.60 16.60 10.45
C GLN A 178 4.23 17.01 10.96
N GLY A 179 3.51 17.85 10.20
CA GLY A 179 2.19 18.36 10.58
C GLY A 179 1.03 17.41 10.24
N PHE A 180 1.28 16.38 9.45
CA PHE A 180 0.28 15.36 9.13
C PHE A 180 -0.16 14.59 10.39
N PHE A 181 -1.45 14.64 10.71
CA PHE A 181 -2.02 14.02 11.92
C PHE A 181 -1.78 12.51 12.01
N GLY A 182 -1.75 11.82 10.85
CA GLY A 182 -1.58 10.38 10.79
C GLY A 182 -0.23 9.93 11.32
N THR A 183 0.81 10.77 11.27
CA THR A 183 2.13 10.46 11.84
C THR A 183 2.06 10.17 13.34
N ALA A 184 1.25 10.92 14.09
CA ALA A 184 1.07 10.68 15.53
C ALA A 184 0.27 9.41 15.80
N VAL A 185 -0.77 9.15 14.98
CA VAL A 185 -1.59 7.94 15.07
C VAL A 185 -0.75 6.69 14.76
N ASP A 186 0.04 6.72 13.70
CA ASP A 186 0.90 5.60 13.30
C ASP A 186 1.93 5.29 14.39
N LYS A 187 2.54 6.32 15.00
CA LYS A 187 3.46 6.14 16.14
C LYS A 187 2.77 5.50 17.35
N ALA A 188 1.52 5.87 17.64
CA ALA A 188 0.78 5.33 18.77
C ALA A 188 0.29 3.89 18.53
N VAL A 189 -0.10 3.55 17.30
CA VAL A 189 -0.67 2.25 16.95
C VAL A 189 0.40 1.21 16.59
N LEU A 190 1.37 1.61 15.77
CA LEU A 190 2.42 0.72 15.28
C LEU A 190 3.68 0.80 16.14
N GLY A 191 3.95 1.93 16.78
CA GLY A 191 5.25 2.19 17.42
C GLY A 191 6.30 2.63 16.40
N VAL A 192 7.28 3.41 16.87
CA VAL A 192 8.35 3.99 16.03
C VAL A 192 9.14 2.89 15.31
N ALA A 193 9.40 1.77 15.97
CA ALA A 193 10.13 0.62 15.44
C ALA A 193 9.53 0.01 14.16
N HIS A 194 8.23 0.22 13.92
CA HIS A 194 7.47 -0.50 12.91
C HIS A 194 6.95 0.37 11.75
N MET A 195 7.27 1.67 11.76
CA MET A 195 6.86 2.66 10.74
C MET A 195 7.80 2.73 9.53
#